data_AF-A0A357AGQ8-F1
#
_entry.id   AF-A0A357AGQ8-F1
#
_cell.length_a   1.000
_cell.length_b   1.000
_cell.length_c   1.000
_cell.angle_alpha   90.00
_cell.angle_beta   90.00
_cell.angle_gamma   90.00
#
_symmetry.space_group_name_H-M   'P 1'
#
loop_
_entity.id
_entity.type
_entity.pdbx_description
1 polymer ?
#
loop_
_entity_poly.entity_id
_entity_poly.type
_entity_poly.pdbx_seq_one_letter_code
_entity_poly.pdbx_strand_id
1 'polypeptide(L)'
;MDGTLAEFQHVDQLETLYEKGYFANLKPMESVVEAIREIHANYPEIEVHILSAYLSDSPHALIEKNQWLDEHLPEIDSAHRVFVHCGTDKKAQVPGGIRPTDFLLDDYTHNLSWWEPPARGIKLLNGINHTKGTWQGDRIRFDSDPAELAEKIVSVMRGQAQIQDQKPVLKQEIPTHTTKVINLFAGPGAGKTTCALGIAHYLKTQG
;
A
#
# COMPACT_ATOMS: atom_id res chain seq x y z
N MET A 1 -4.89 0.86 -4.50
CA MET A 1 -4.02 1.67 -5.37
C MET A 1 -2.96 2.34 -4.53
N ASP A 2 -3.32 3.35 -3.73
CA ASP A 2 -2.39 3.97 -2.78
C ASP A 2 -1.90 2.94 -1.76
N GLY A 3 -0.60 2.93 -1.46
CA GLY A 3 0.04 1.96 -0.57
C GLY A 3 0.37 0.61 -1.22
N THR A 4 -0.11 0.37 -2.45
CA THR A 4 0.06 -0.91 -3.19
C THR A 4 0.70 -0.71 -4.57
N LEU A 5 0.10 0.10 -5.43
CA LEU A 5 0.64 0.47 -6.76
C LEU A 5 1.40 1.80 -6.70
N ALA A 6 0.94 2.71 -5.84
CA ALA A 6 1.57 4.00 -5.61
C ALA A 6 2.05 4.07 -4.16
N GLU A 7 3.22 4.66 -3.92
CA GLU A 7 3.74 4.92 -2.58
C GLU A 7 2.78 5.82 -1.80
N PHE A 8 2.24 5.30 -0.69
CA PHE A 8 1.42 6.13 0.19
C PHE A 8 2.34 7.09 0.96
N GLN A 9 2.23 8.38 0.68
CA GLN A 9 2.95 9.40 1.43
C GLN A 9 2.18 9.72 2.70
N HIS A 10 2.83 9.55 3.86
CA HIS A 10 2.24 9.94 5.13
C HIS A 10 1.94 11.44 5.10
N VAL A 11 0.70 11.78 5.43
CA VAL A 11 0.26 13.17 5.56
C VAL A 11 0.08 13.49 7.04
N ASP A 12 0.66 14.61 7.47
CA ASP A 12 0.49 15.11 8.84
C ASP A 12 -0.91 15.71 9.07
N GLN A 13 -1.56 16.14 7.98
CA GLN A 13 -2.86 16.80 7.96
C GLN A 13 -3.75 16.17 6.88
N LEU A 14 -5.04 15.99 7.19
CA LEU A 14 -5.99 15.37 6.27
C LEU A 14 -6.22 16.25 5.02
N GLU A 15 -6.13 17.57 5.20
CA GLU A 15 -6.25 18.60 4.19
C GLU A 15 -5.29 18.39 3.01
N THR A 16 -4.10 17.83 3.26
CA THR A 16 -3.12 17.52 2.22
C THR A 16 -3.67 16.52 1.18
N LEU A 17 -4.58 15.63 1.57
CA LEU A 17 -5.25 14.72 0.62
C LEU A 17 -6.24 15.43 -0.32
N TYR A 18 -6.62 16.67 0.00
CA TYR A 18 -7.50 17.50 -0.83
C TYR A 18 -6.72 18.45 -1.74
N GLU A 19 -5.40 18.55 -1.56
CA GLU A 19 -4.56 19.41 -2.39
C GLU A 19 -4.48 18.86 -3.82
N LYS A 20 -4.63 19.77 -4.79
CA LYS A 20 -4.44 19.44 -6.19
C LYS A 20 -3.02 18.94 -6.43
N GLY A 21 -2.90 17.81 -7.09
CA GLY A 21 -1.67 17.13 -7.44
C GLY A 21 -1.26 16.07 -6.42
N TYR A 22 -1.96 15.90 -5.30
CA TYR A 22 -1.57 14.90 -4.31
C TYR A 22 -1.56 13.49 -4.91
N PHE A 23 -2.67 13.04 -5.51
CA PHE A 23 -2.77 11.67 -6.02
C PHE A 23 -2.04 11.49 -7.34
N ALA A 24 -2.04 12.51 -8.20
CA ALA A 24 -1.38 12.45 -9.51
C ALA A 24 0.14 12.36 -9.40
N ASN A 25 0.75 12.90 -8.32
CA ASN A 25 2.20 12.91 -8.16
C ASN A 25 2.74 11.81 -7.22
N LEU A 26 1.89 10.85 -6.80
CA LEU A 26 2.38 9.73 -5.99
C LEU A 26 3.39 8.92 -6.81
N LYS A 27 4.51 8.55 -6.19
CA LYS A 27 5.52 7.73 -6.86
C LYS A 27 4.98 6.31 -7.08
N PRO A 28 5.21 5.68 -8.24
CA PRO A 28 4.88 4.28 -8.43
C PRO A 28 5.73 3.36 -7.55
N MET A 29 5.12 2.30 -7.04
CA MET A 29 5.82 1.11 -6.59
C MET A 29 6.23 0.32 -7.83
N GLU A 30 7.32 0.73 -8.47
CA GLU A 30 7.75 0.26 -9.81
C GLU A 30 7.71 -1.26 -9.95
N SER A 31 8.29 -2.00 -8.99
CA SER A 31 8.26 -3.47 -9.01
C SER A 31 6.84 -4.05 -9.07
N VAL A 32 5.89 -3.43 -8.36
CA VAL A 32 4.49 -3.88 -8.33
C VAL A 32 3.79 -3.52 -9.63
N VAL A 33 3.99 -2.30 -10.13
CA VAL A 33 3.41 -1.86 -11.41
C VAL A 33 3.86 -2.77 -12.56
N GLU A 34 5.16 -3.03 -12.65
CA GLU A 34 5.71 -3.94 -13.67
C GLU A 34 5.22 -5.38 -13.48
N ALA A 35 5.12 -5.89 -12.25
CA ALA A 35 4.57 -7.22 -12.00
C ALA A 35 3.11 -7.35 -12.45
N ILE A 36 2.27 -6.32 -12.21
CA ILE A 36 0.88 -6.31 -12.69
C ILE A 36 0.83 -6.24 -14.22
N ARG A 37 1.72 -5.46 -14.85
CA ARG A 37 1.84 -5.42 -16.32
C ARG A 37 2.23 -6.78 -16.88
N GLU A 38 3.18 -7.48 -16.27
CA GLU A 38 3.56 -8.84 -16.66
C GLU A 38 2.39 -9.83 -16.51
N ILE A 39 1.63 -9.74 -15.42
CA ILE A 39 0.44 -10.59 -15.21
C ILE A 39 -0.57 -10.35 -16.34
N HIS A 40 -0.89 -9.09 -16.61
CA HIS A 40 -1.85 -8.71 -17.65
C HIS A 40 -1.42 -9.21 -19.05
N ALA A 41 -0.13 -9.10 -19.38
CA ALA A 41 0.39 -9.47 -20.69
C ALA A 41 0.51 -10.99 -20.91
N ASN A 42 0.88 -11.74 -19.87
CA ASN A 42 1.32 -13.13 -20.03
C ASN A 42 0.33 -14.18 -19.48
N TYR A 43 -0.69 -13.76 -18.71
CA TYR A 43 -1.67 -14.66 -18.10
C TYR A 43 -3.08 -14.21 -18.50
N PRO A 44 -3.50 -14.43 -19.76
CA PRO A 44 -4.77 -13.93 -20.29
C PRO A 44 -6.01 -14.51 -19.59
N GLU A 45 -5.85 -15.59 -18.81
CA GLU A 45 -6.89 -16.13 -17.94
C GLU A 45 -7.13 -15.32 -16.66
N ILE A 46 -6.22 -14.39 -16.33
CA ILE A 46 -6.30 -13.52 -15.15
C ILE A 46 -6.77 -12.13 -15.58
N GLU A 47 -7.99 -11.78 -15.16
CA GLU A 47 -8.54 -10.45 -15.39
C GLU A 47 -8.07 -9.48 -14.30
N VAL A 48 -7.39 -8.41 -14.70
CA VAL A 48 -6.83 -7.42 -13.77
C VAL A 48 -7.77 -6.22 -13.65
N HIS A 49 -8.19 -5.92 -12.41
CA HIS A 49 -9.02 -4.77 -12.07
C HIS A 49 -8.33 -3.85 -11.07
N ILE A 50 -8.58 -2.55 -11.15
CA ILE A 50 -8.20 -1.58 -10.13
C ILE A 50 -9.39 -1.31 -9.22
N LEU A 51 -9.24 -1.58 -7.92
CA LEU A 51 -10.19 -1.19 -6.90
C LEU A 51 -9.56 -0.14 -5.98
N SER A 52 -10.05 1.10 -6.02
CA SER A 52 -9.54 2.19 -5.18
C SER A 52 -10.64 2.97 -4.51
N ALA A 53 -10.47 3.26 -3.22
CA ALA A 53 -11.27 4.28 -2.58
C ALA A 53 -10.83 5.68 -3.05
N TYR A 54 -11.74 6.65 -3.00
CA TYR A 54 -11.45 8.07 -3.18
C TYR A 54 -12.28 8.94 -2.24
N LEU A 55 -11.78 10.14 -1.97
CA LEU A 55 -12.49 11.16 -1.19
C LEU A 55 -13.58 11.78 -2.08
N SER A 56 -14.83 11.41 -1.84
CA SER A 56 -15.96 11.78 -2.71
C SER A 56 -16.29 13.27 -2.71
N ASP A 57 -15.86 13.97 -1.66
CA ASP A 57 -15.94 15.41 -1.46
C ASP A 57 -14.70 16.17 -1.96
N SER A 58 -13.66 15.46 -2.42
CA SER A 58 -12.52 16.07 -3.08
C SER A 58 -12.81 16.28 -4.57
N PRO A 59 -12.67 17.52 -5.10
CA PRO A 59 -12.84 17.79 -6.54
C PRO A 59 -11.70 17.24 -7.39
N HIS A 60 -10.64 16.72 -6.77
CA HIS A 60 -9.40 16.32 -7.44
C HIS A 60 -9.15 14.81 -7.38
N ALA A 61 -9.49 14.15 -6.27
CA ALA A 61 -9.06 12.78 -5.99
C ALA A 61 -9.39 11.77 -7.09
N LEU A 62 -10.63 11.74 -7.59
CA LEU A 62 -11.03 10.78 -8.63
C LEU A 62 -10.33 11.04 -9.97
N ILE A 63 -10.21 12.32 -10.36
CA ILE A 63 -9.59 12.73 -11.61
C ILE A 63 -8.10 12.37 -11.60
N GLU A 64 -7.42 12.71 -10.51
CA GLU A 64 -5.98 12.50 -10.37
C GLU A 64 -5.62 11.02 -10.26
N LYS A 65 -6.44 10.21 -9.60
CA LYS A 65 -6.24 8.75 -9.58
C LYS A 65 -6.37 8.12 -10.96
N ASN A 66 -7.29 8.62 -11.79
CA ASN A 66 -7.40 8.16 -13.18
C ASN A 66 -6.20 8.62 -14.01
N GLN A 67 -5.78 9.88 -13.88
CA GLN A 67 -4.58 10.40 -14.55
C GLN A 67 -3.33 9.59 -14.19
N TRP A 68 -3.18 9.25 -12.91
CA TRP A 68 -2.08 8.42 -12.44
C TRP A 68 -2.08 7.03 -13.10
N LEU A 69 -3.25 6.39 -13.22
CA LEU A 69 -3.37 5.10 -13.90
C LEU A 69 -3.15 5.20 -15.41
N ASP A 70 -3.61 6.29 -16.05
CA ASP A 70 -3.35 6.54 -17.47
C ASP A 70 -1.86 6.75 -17.76
N GLU A 71 -1.10 7.28 -16.81
CA GLU A 71 0.34 7.48 -16.92
C GLU A 71 1.14 6.20 -16.66
N HIS A 72 0.82 5.48 -15.58
CA HIS A 72 1.68 4.39 -15.08
C HIS A 72 1.20 2.98 -15.43
N LEU A 73 -0.09 2.80 -15.74
CA LEU A 73 -0.67 1.49 -16.08
C LEU A 73 -1.82 1.64 -17.12
N PRO A 74 -1.54 2.25 -18.29
CA PRO A 74 -2.56 2.56 -19.31
C PRO A 74 -3.23 1.33 -19.92
N GLU A 75 -2.65 0.14 -19.74
CA GLU A 75 -3.17 -1.13 -20.25
C GLU A 75 -4.47 -1.54 -19.54
N ILE A 76 -4.70 -1.05 -18.31
CA ILE A 76 -5.95 -1.28 -17.59
C ILE A 76 -6.93 -0.15 -17.90
N ASP A 77 -7.89 -0.43 -18.77
CA ASP A 77 -8.86 0.56 -19.23
C ASP A 77 -9.83 1.03 -18.13
N SER A 78 -10.62 2.06 -18.44
CA SER A 78 -11.60 2.63 -17.50
C SER A 78 -12.71 1.66 -17.06
N ALA A 79 -13.05 0.64 -17.85
CA ALA A 79 -14.08 -0.33 -17.50
C ALA A 79 -13.61 -1.32 -16.44
N HIS A 80 -12.29 -1.52 -16.33
CA HIS A 80 -11.64 -2.33 -15.30
C HIS A 80 -11.17 -1.50 -14.09
N ARG A 81 -11.63 -0.25 -13.95
CA ARG A 81 -11.34 0.64 -12.82
C ARG A 81 -12.60 0.90 -12.00
N VAL A 82 -12.63 0.37 -10.79
CA VAL A 82 -13.71 0.55 -9.82
C VAL A 82 -13.27 1.52 -8.72
N PHE A 83 -13.87 2.71 -8.75
CA PHE A 83 -13.65 3.73 -7.72
C PHE A 83 -14.83 3.78 -6.75
N VAL A 84 -14.52 3.69 -5.46
CA VAL A 84 -15.52 3.63 -4.39
C VAL A 84 -15.36 4.79 -3.42
N HIS A 85 -16.46 5.25 -2.84
CA HIS A 85 -16.39 6.31 -1.83
C HIS A 85 -15.64 5.82 -0.59
N CYS A 86 -14.76 6.65 -0.06
CA CYS A 86 -14.11 6.40 1.22
C CYS A 86 -15.17 6.16 2.32
N GLY A 87 -14.93 5.16 3.19
CA GLY A 87 -15.85 4.80 4.28
C GLY A 87 -17.02 3.91 3.86
N THR A 88 -17.13 3.51 2.59
CA THR A 88 -18.13 2.53 2.13
C THR A 88 -17.54 1.12 2.03
N ASP A 89 -18.41 0.11 2.08
CA ASP A 89 -17.97 -1.28 1.89
C ASP A 89 -17.56 -1.51 0.43
N LYS A 90 -16.26 -1.74 0.23
CA LYS A 90 -15.67 -1.98 -1.09
C LYS A 90 -16.35 -3.16 -1.81
N LYS A 91 -16.70 -4.23 -1.10
CA LYS A 91 -17.30 -5.43 -1.73
C LYS A 91 -18.63 -5.14 -2.37
N ALA A 92 -19.45 -4.33 -1.69
CA ALA A 92 -20.79 -4.00 -2.14
C ALA A 92 -20.79 -3.18 -3.44
N GLN A 93 -19.63 -2.63 -3.83
CA GLN A 93 -19.47 -1.78 -5.00
C GLN A 93 -18.79 -2.50 -6.18
N VAL A 94 -18.35 -3.75 -6.00
CA VAL A 94 -17.82 -4.56 -7.10
C VAL A 94 -18.99 -5.04 -7.96
N PRO A 95 -19.06 -4.66 -9.26
CA PRO A 95 -20.14 -5.09 -10.14
C PRO A 95 -20.22 -6.62 -10.23
N GLY A 96 -21.40 -7.18 -9.98
CA GLY A 96 -21.59 -8.65 -9.97
C GLY A 96 -21.09 -9.37 -8.73
N GLY A 97 -20.52 -8.64 -7.75
CA GLY A 97 -20.04 -9.18 -6.48
C GLY A 97 -18.73 -9.97 -6.59
N ILE A 98 -18.08 -10.15 -5.44
CA ILE A 98 -16.84 -10.93 -5.34
C ILE A 98 -17.11 -12.44 -5.31
N ARG A 99 -16.19 -13.22 -5.88
CA ARG A 99 -16.25 -14.67 -6.06
C ARG A 99 -15.11 -15.37 -5.31
N PRO A 100 -15.22 -16.68 -5.03
CA PRO A 100 -14.13 -17.45 -4.40
C PRO A 100 -12.83 -17.51 -5.20
N THR A 101 -12.91 -17.26 -6.51
CA THR A 101 -11.77 -17.22 -7.43
C THR A 101 -11.06 -15.87 -7.46
N ASP A 102 -11.62 -14.85 -6.81
CA ASP A 102 -11.09 -13.49 -6.88
C ASP A 102 -10.02 -13.29 -5.80
N PHE A 103 -9.01 -12.49 -6.15
CA PHE A 103 -7.91 -12.16 -5.27
C PHE A 103 -7.77 -10.64 -5.12
N LEU A 104 -7.48 -10.19 -3.91
CA LEU A 104 -7.15 -8.79 -3.62
C LEU A 104 -5.69 -8.69 -3.19
N LEU A 105 -4.87 -8.03 -4.00
CA LEU A 105 -3.55 -7.54 -3.59
C LEU A 105 -3.72 -6.16 -2.93
N ASP A 106 -3.48 -6.06 -1.64
CA ASP A 106 -3.65 -4.80 -0.89
C ASP A 106 -2.67 -4.76 0.29
N ASP A 107 -2.22 -3.57 0.65
CA ASP A 107 -1.27 -3.36 1.73
C ASP A 107 -1.98 -3.21 3.10
N TYR A 108 -3.28 -2.91 3.12
CA TYR A 108 -4.03 -2.64 4.34
C TYR A 108 -4.78 -3.88 4.83
N THR A 109 -4.43 -4.35 6.03
CA THR A 109 -5.00 -5.59 6.61
C THR A 109 -6.52 -5.53 6.75
N HIS A 110 -7.10 -4.36 7.03
CA HIS A 110 -8.55 -4.22 7.15
C HIS A 110 -9.25 -4.54 5.83
N ASN A 111 -8.73 -4.05 4.69
CA ASN A 111 -9.30 -4.34 3.37
C ASN A 111 -9.24 -5.85 3.08
N LEU A 112 -8.11 -6.49 3.38
CA LEU A 112 -7.93 -7.94 3.17
C LEU A 112 -8.88 -8.76 4.06
N SER A 113 -8.97 -8.44 5.35
CA SER A 113 -9.90 -9.10 6.27
C SER A 113 -11.35 -8.87 5.90
N TRP A 114 -11.67 -7.72 5.30
CA TRP A 114 -12.99 -7.51 4.75
C TRP A 114 -13.18 -8.40 3.55
N TRP A 115 -12.23 -8.46 2.60
CA TRP A 115 -12.30 -9.24 1.36
C TRP A 115 -12.58 -10.74 1.58
N GLU A 116 -12.00 -11.33 2.62
CA GLU A 116 -12.20 -12.74 2.98
C GLU A 116 -13.31 -12.92 4.03
N PRO A 117 -14.27 -13.86 3.88
CA PRO A 117 -14.65 -14.67 2.71
C PRO A 117 -15.68 -13.96 1.78
N PRO A 118 -15.98 -14.48 0.55
CA PRO A 118 -15.50 -15.73 -0.05
C PRO A 118 -14.20 -15.63 -0.85
N ALA A 119 -13.77 -14.43 -1.23
CA ALA A 119 -12.56 -14.20 -1.99
C ALA A 119 -11.31 -14.32 -1.11
N ARG A 120 -10.12 -14.15 -1.70
CA ARG A 120 -8.83 -14.29 -1.00
C ARG A 120 -7.99 -13.02 -1.05
N GLY A 121 -7.26 -12.73 0.02
CA GLY A 121 -6.35 -11.60 0.13
C GLY A 121 -4.89 -12.02 0.01
N ILE A 122 -4.09 -11.20 -0.67
CA ILE A 122 -2.63 -11.28 -0.70
C ILE A 122 -2.12 -9.96 -0.13
N LYS A 123 -1.40 -10.02 1.00
CA LYS A 123 -0.88 -8.81 1.62
C LYS A 123 0.40 -8.37 0.92
N LEU A 124 0.39 -7.17 0.36
CA LEU A 124 1.62 -6.53 -0.08
C LEU A 124 2.36 -5.94 1.14
N LEU A 125 3.63 -6.30 1.33
CA LEU A 125 4.49 -5.71 2.37
C LEU A 125 5.29 -4.57 1.76
N ASN A 126 4.92 -3.31 2.05
CA ASN A 126 5.52 -2.09 1.50
C ASN A 126 6.62 -1.46 2.40
N GLY A 127 7.10 -2.18 3.41
CA GLY A 127 8.13 -1.70 4.35
C GLY A 127 7.62 -0.75 5.45
N ILE A 128 6.41 -0.19 5.33
CA ILE A 128 5.80 0.63 6.39
C ILE A 128 4.77 -0.19 7.17
N ASN A 129 4.03 -1.07 6.50
CA ASN A 129 2.94 -1.83 7.10
C ASN A 129 3.38 -3.07 7.92
N HIS A 130 2.40 -3.88 8.33
CA HIS A 130 2.56 -5.17 9.02
C HIS A 130 3.36 -5.14 10.34
N THR A 131 3.36 -4.02 11.05
CA THR A 131 4.09 -3.83 12.31
C THR A 131 3.59 -4.70 13.47
N LYS A 132 2.29 -5.02 13.49
CA LYS A 132 1.66 -5.88 14.52
C LYS A 132 1.57 -7.36 14.11
N GLY A 133 1.98 -7.72 12.89
CA GLY A 133 1.96 -9.11 12.42
C GLY A 133 0.58 -9.78 12.39
N THR A 134 -0.51 -9.02 12.28
CA THR A 134 -1.87 -9.55 12.47
C THR A 134 -2.39 -10.37 11.28
N TRP A 135 -1.89 -10.10 10.06
CA TRP A 135 -2.28 -10.84 8.86
C TRP A 135 -1.62 -12.22 8.82
N GLN A 136 -2.41 -13.29 8.71
CA GLN A 136 -1.94 -14.68 8.70
C GLN A 136 -1.93 -15.33 7.31
N GLY A 137 -2.59 -14.71 6.33
CA GLY A 137 -2.65 -15.19 4.95
C GLY A 137 -1.36 -14.95 4.16
N ASP A 138 -1.47 -15.08 2.84
CA ASP A 138 -0.37 -14.86 1.91
C ASP A 138 0.16 -13.41 2.03
N ARG A 139 1.49 -13.25 2.03
CA ARG A 139 2.16 -11.97 2.10
C ARG A 139 3.43 -11.97 1.25
N ILE A 140 3.55 -10.95 0.40
CA ILE A 140 4.62 -10.83 -0.58
C ILE A 140 5.23 -9.43 -0.47
N ARG A 141 6.55 -9.32 -0.60
CA ARG A 141 7.25 -8.03 -0.55
C ARG A 141 7.15 -7.26 -1.86
N PHE A 142 7.00 -5.95 -1.74
CA PHE A 142 6.99 -5.04 -2.89
C PHE A 142 8.34 -4.94 -3.61
N ASP A 143 9.46 -5.19 -2.92
CA ASP A 143 10.83 -4.97 -3.41
C ASP A 143 11.48 -6.21 -4.02
N SER A 144 10.67 -7.21 -4.40
CA SER A 144 11.12 -8.32 -5.24
C SER A 144 11.35 -7.83 -6.68
N ASP A 145 12.12 -8.58 -7.45
CA ASP A 145 12.17 -8.41 -8.91
C ASP A 145 10.75 -8.51 -9.51
N PRO A 146 10.37 -7.68 -10.50
CA PRO A 146 9.01 -7.68 -11.04
C PRO A 146 8.51 -9.04 -11.52
N ALA A 147 9.35 -9.80 -12.23
CA ALA A 147 8.98 -11.11 -12.76
C ALA A 147 8.82 -12.15 -11.64
N GLU A 148 9.71 -12.10 -10.65
CA GLU A 148 9.56 -12.91 -9.43
C GLU A 148 8.26 -12.54 -8.69
N LEU A 149 7.94 -11.26 -8.56
CA LEU A 149 6.73 -10.79 -7.91
C LEU A 149 5.47 -11.24 -8.64
N ALA A 150 5.45 -11.17 -9.97
CA ALA A 150 4.35 -11.67 -10.80
C ALA A 150 4.14 -13.18 -10.59
N GLU A 151 5.20 -13.98 -10.68
CA GLU A 151 5.15 -15.44 -10.45
C GLU A 151 4.68 -15.79 -9.02
N LYS A 152 5.13 -15.04 -8.01
CA LYS A 152 4.64 -15.23 -6.63
C LYS A 152 3.14 -14.98 -6.52
N ILE A 153 2.63 -13.90 -7.12
CA ILE A 153 1.19 -13.59 -7.11
C ILE A 153 0.42 -14.71 -7.82
N VAL A 154 0.84 -15.09 -9.03
CA VAL A 154 0.16 -16.11 -9.85
C VAL A 154 0.18 -17.49 -9.17
N SER A 155 1.30 -17.90 -8.58
CA SER A 155 1.41 -19.18 -7.88
C SER A 155 0.49 -19.27 -6.66
N VAL A 156 0.29 -18.16 -5.93
CA VAL A 156 -0.71 -18.08 -4.85
C VAL A 156 -2.13 -18.18 -5.41
N MET A 157 -2.43 -17.46 -6.50
CA MET A 157 -3.74 -17.48 -7.15
C MET A 157 -4.13 -18.89 -7.64
N ARG A 158 -3.15 -19.63 -8.18
CA ARG A 158 -3.32 -21.02 -8.63
C ARG A 158 -3.29 -22.05 -7.49
N GLY A 159 -3.09 -21.63 -6.25
CA GLY A 159 -2.97 -22.52 -5.09
C GLY A 159 -1.73 -23.42 -5.13
N GLN A 160 -0.71 -23.03 -5.90
CA GLN A 160 0.55 -23.77 -6.06
C GLN A 160 1.53 -23.46 -4.93
N ALA A 161 1.40 -22.30 -4.29
CA ALA A 161 2.24 -21.86 -3.19
C ALA A 161 1.43 -21.17 -2.09
N GLN A 162 1.97 -21.19 -0.89
CA GLN A 162 1.59 -20.30 0.21
C GLN A 162 2.83 -19.46 0.57
N ILE A 163 2.75 -18.14 0.44
CA ILE A 163 3.90 -17.25 0.56
C ILE A 163 3.80 -16.40 1.80
N GLN A 164 4.90 -16.34 2.55
CA GLN A 164 4.94 -15.81 3.89
C GLN A 164 6.20 -14.95 4.12
N ASP A 165 6.47 -14.05 3.18
CA ASP A 165 7.64 -13.18 3.22
C ASP A 165 7.74 -12.39 4.54
N GLN A 166 8.99 -12.05 4.89
CA GLN A 166 9.27 -11.15 5.99
C GLN A 166 9.25 -9.69 5.50
N LYS A 167 8.96 -8.77 6.42
CA LYS A 167 8.96 -7.33 6.12
C LYS A 167 10.32 -6.90 5.54
N PRO A 168 10.36 -6.10 4.46
CA PRO A 168 11.63 -5.63 3.91
C PRO A 168 12.34 -4.71 4.89
N VAL A 169 13.67 -4.80 4.94
CA VAL A 169 14.51 -3.86 5.70
C VAL A 169 14.71 -2.64 4.82
N LEU A 170 13.99 -1.55 5.10
CA LEU A 170 14.23 -0.27 4.44
C LEU A 170 15.66 0.18 4.77
N LYS A 171 16.50 0.34 3.74
CA LYS A 171 17.82 0.95 3.93
C LYS A 171 17.57 2.40 4.35
N GLN A 172 17.90 2.75 5.59
CA GLN A 172 18.01 4.15 5.95
C GLN A 172 19.13 4.74 5.08
N GLU A 173 18.84 5.79 4.32
CA GLU A 173 19.87 6.62 3.72
C GLU A 173 20.73 7.15 4.87
N ILE A 174 21.94 6.62 5.03
CA ILE A 174 22.93 7.21 5.92
C ILE A 174 23.32 8.52 5.22
N PRO A 175 23.08 9.70 5.81
CA PRO A 175 23.49 10.94 5.17
C PRO A 175 25.02 10.91 5.01
N THR A 176 25.49 10.83 3.78
CA THR A 176 26.89 11.05 3.47
C THR A 176 27.21 12.51 3.74
N HIS A 177 28.02 12.72 4.79
CA HIS A 177 28.53 13.99 5.34
C HIS A 177 27.75 14.58 6.51
N THR A 178 28.09 14.10 7.71
CA THR A 178 27.98 14.91 8.92
C THR A 178 29.38 15.16 9.47
N THR A 179 29.92 16.35 9.24
CA THR A 179 30.99 16.92 10.04
C THR A 179 30.54 16.89 11.50
N LYS A 180 31.22 16.12 12.35
CA LYS A 180 30.98 16.15 13.79
C LYS A 180 31.53 17.46 14.36
N VAL A 181 30.67 18.45 14.56
CA VAL A 181 30.96 19.52 15.51
C VAL A 181 30.70 18.96 16.91
N ILE A 182 31.77 18.57 17.60
CA ILE A 182 31.71 18.22 19.02
C ILE A 182 31.68 19.54 19.80
N ASN A 183 30.53 19.90 20.35
CA ASN A 183 30.49 20.92 21.39
C ASN A 183 30.82 20.25 22.73
N LEU A 184 32.00 20.57 23.26
CA LEU A 184 32.46 20.22 24.60
C LEU A 184 32.14 21.41 25.51
N PHE A 185 31.10 21.36 26.34
CA PHE A 185 31.09 22.05 27.63
C PHE A 185 30.18 21.35 28.65
N ALA A 186 30.67 21.30 29.88
CA ALA A 186 30.28 20.42 30.98
C ALA A 186 29.38 21.11 32.03
N GLY A 187 28.69 20.32 32.86
CA GLY A 187 28.07 20.78 34.11
C GLY A 187 27.26 19.70 34.84
N PRO A 188 27.46 19.46 36.16
CA PRO A 188 26.95 18.28 36.86
C PRO A 188 25.59 18.49 37.54
N GLY A 189 24.78 17.43 37.62
CA GLY A 189 23.80 17.29 38.70
C GLY A 189 22.36 16.94 38.29
N ALA A 190 21.99 15.71 38.63
CA ALA A 190 20.66 15.25 39.08
C ALA A 190 19.45 15.33 38.14
N GLY A 191 18.90 14.14 37.83
CA GLY A 191 17.45 13.94 37.99
C GLY A 191 16.70 13.37 36.80
N LYS A 192 16.40 12.07 36.90
CA LYS A 192 15.17 11.42 36.39
C LYS A 192 14.99 11.37 34.87
N THR A 193 15.41 10.22 34.35
CA THR A 193 14.76 9.44 33.29
C THR A 193 13.25 9.69 33.25
N THR A 194 12.76 10.37 32.23
CA THR A 194 11.33 10.34 31.91
C THR A 194 11.16 10.33 30.40
N CYS A 195 10.79 9.16 29.89
CA CYS A 195 10.24 8.95 28.56
C CYS A 195 9.06 9.90 28.34
N ALA A 196 9.28 10.98 27.59
CA ALA A 196 8.24 11.94 27.23
C ALA A 196 7.49 11.60 25.94
N LEU A 197 7.62 10.41 25.36
CA LEU A 197 7.01 10.10 24.05
C LEU A 197 6.28 8.75 23.99
N GLY A 198 6.02 8.12 25.15
CA GLY A 198 5.57 6.72 25.22
C GLY A 198 4.07 6.45 25.13
N ILE A 199 3.17 7.43 25.29
CA ILE A 199 1.72 7.10 25.43
C ILE A 199 0.79 8.01 24.59
N ALA A 200 1.24 9.20 24.17
CA ALA A 200 0.41 10.09 23.34
C ALA A 200 0.37 9.72 21.84
N HIS A 201 1.43 9.12 21.28
CA HIS A 201 1.48 8.75 19.85
C HIS A 201 0.65 7.48 19.52
N TYR A 202 0.36 6.65 20.52
CA TYR A 202 -0.48 5.45 20.40
C TYR A 202 -1.98 5.76 20.35
N LEU A 203 -2.42 6.93 20.83
CA LEU A 203 -3.84 7.25 21.09
C LEU A 203 -4.47 8.32 20.17
N LYS A 204 -3.93 8.52 18.98
CA LYS A 204 -4.74 8.99 17.83
C LYS A 204 -5.01 7.87 16.81
N THR A 205 -4.86 6.62 17.22
CA THR A 205 -5.14 5.47 16.34
C THR A 205 -6.63 5.10 16.26
N GLN A 206 -7.56 5.91 16.77
CA GLN A 206 -9.02 5.66 16.70
C GLN A 206 -9.84 6.97 16.72
N GLY A 207 -9.55 7.92 15.82
CA GLY A 207 -10.32 9.17 15.68
C GLY A 207 -9.58 10.23 14.90
#